data_AF-A0A2N5ELY9-F1
#
_entry.id   AF-A0A2N5ELY9-F1
#
_cell.length_a   1.000
_cell.length_b   1.000
_cell.length_c   1.000
_cell.angle_alpha   90.00
_cell.angle_beta   90.00
_cell.angle_gamma   90.00
#
_symmetry.space_group_name_H-M   'P 1'
#
loop_
_entity.id
_entity.type
_entity.pdbx_description
1 polymer ?
#
loop_
_entity_poly.entity_id
_entity_poly.type
_entity_poly.pdbx_seq_one_letter_code
_entity_poly.pdbx_strand_id
1 'polypeptide(L)' 'MSLEIEKKSEGPDHYLYAATCREADYQFEVTGRGKTATEADADLRKNIREMGQRLDELMQMSKVSA' A
#
# COMPACT_ATOMS: atom_id res chain seq x y z
N MET A 1 6.46 -14.37 2.66
CA MET A 1 5.52 -13.25 2.48
C MET A 1 4.24 -13.40 3.31
N SER A 2 4.11 -12.61 4.38
CA SER A 2 2.86 -12.46 5.15
C SER A 2 2.22 -11.13 4.78
N LEU A 3 0.97 -11.17 4.30
CA LEU A 3 0.21 -9.97 3.95
C LEU A 3 -0.98 -9.85 4.90
N GLU A 4 -1.03 -8.75 5.64
CA GLU A 4 -2.08 -8.42 6.58
C GLU A 4 -2.82 -7.17 6.08
N ILE A 5 -4.15 -7.20 6.12
CA ILE A 5 -4.97 -6.05 5.77
C ILE A 5 -5.81 -5.69 6.98
N GLU A 6 -5.54 -4.52 7.54
CA GLU A 6 -6.30 -3.92 8.62
C GLU A 6 -7.28 -2.90 8.06
N LYS A 7 -8.53 -2.94 8.51
CA LYS A 7 -9.57 -1.99 8.15
C LYS A 7 -10.06 -1.27 9.40
N LYS A 8 -9.75 0.01 9.52
CA LYS A 8 -10.16 0.86 10.63
C LYS A 8 -11.16 1.91 10.16
N SER A 9 -12.15 2.17 11.01
CA SER A 9 -13.00 3.36 10.91
C SER A 9 -12.61 4.26 12.08
N GLU A 10 -11.99 5.39 11.77
CA GLU A 10 -11.51 6.36 12.77
C GLU A 10 -12.60 7.37 13.17
N GLY A 11 -13.75 7.33 12.52
CA GLY A 11 -14.89 8.19 12.82
C GLY A 11 -15.93 8.20 11.71
N PRO A 12 -17.02 8.97 11.87
CA PRO A 12 -17.97 9.21 10.79
C PRO A 12 -17.23 9.84 9.60
N ASP A 13 -17.41 9.24 8.42
CA ASP A 13 -16.73 9.61 7.19
C ASP A 13 -15.19 9.56 7.25
N HIS A 14 -14.61 8.69 8.08
CA HIS A 14 -13.17 8.46 8.09
C HIS A 14 -12.84 6.97 8.17
N TYR A 15 -12.43 6.43 7.02
CA TYR A 15 -11.98 5.05 6.88
C TYR A 15 -10.49 5.03 6.53
N LEU A 16 -9.74 4.20 7.24
CA LEU A 16 -8.31 3.99 7.07
C LEU A 16 -8.07 2.49 6.89
N TYR A 17 -7.64 2.09 5.69
CA TYR A 17 -7.26 0.72 5.42
C TYR A 17 -5.75 0.64 5.30
N ALA A 18 -5.12 -0.29 6.00
CA ALA A 18 -3.68 -0.51 5.96
C ALA A 18 -3.41 -1.92 5.43
N ALA A 19 -2.57 -2.03 4.41
CA ALA A 19 -2.02 -3.29 3.94
C ALA A 19 -0.54 -3.34 4.35
N THR A 20 -0.22 -4.25 5.27
CA THR A 20 1.15 -4.46 5.74
C THR A 20 1.65 -5.77 5.16
N CYS A 21 2.74 -5.70 4.41
CA CYS A 21 3.44 -6.88 3.94
C CYS A 21 4.77 -7.01 4.69
N ARG A 22 5.01 -8.21 5.22
CA ARG A 22 6.24 -8.58 5.89
C ARG A 22 6.91 -9.73 5.16
N GLU A 23 8.15 -9.50 4.76
CA GLU A 23 9.11 -10.48 4.26
C GLU A 23 10.33 -10.51 5.19
N ALA A 24 11.20 -11.51 5.00
CA ALA A 24 12.31 -11.79 5.92
C ALA A 24 13.25 -10.57 6.11
N ASP A 25 13.44 -9.78 5.06
CA ASP A 25 14.40 -8.67 5.02
C ASP A 25 13.75 -7.29 4.84
N TYR A 26 12.43 -7.24 4.62
CA TYR A 26 11.74 -5.98 4.38
C TYR A 26 10.28 -6.01 4.81
N GLN A 27 9.80 -4.87 5.31
CA GLN A 27 8.41 -4.62 5.63
C GLN A 27 7.96 -3.36 4.89
N PHE A 28 6.81 -3.44 4.24
CA PHE A 28 6.15 -2.29 3.64
C PHE A 28 4.72 -2.18 4.15
N GLU A 29 4.31 -0.95 4.43
CA GLU A 29 2.94 -0.63 4.82
C GLU A 29 2.38 0.39 3.83
N VAL A 30 1.21 0.07 3.29
CA VAL A 30 0.48 0.95 2.38
C VAL A 30 -0.86 1.25 3.01
N THR A 31 -1.17 2.54 3.15
CA THR A 31 -2.45 2.98 3.69
C THR A 31 -3.31 3.59 2.60
N GLY A 32 -4.61 3.31 2.60
CA GLY A 32 -5.62 4.02 1.84
C GLY A 32 -6.60 4.72 2.77
N ARG A 33 -7.03 5.93 2.39
CA ARG A 33 -7.97 6.73 3.17
C ARG A 33 -9.18 7.13 2.34
N GLY A 34 -10.32 7.23 2.97
CA GLY A 34 -11.55 7.67 2.30
C GLY A 34 -12.66 8.04 3.26
N LYS A 35 -13.64 8.77 2.73
CA LYS A 35 -14.87 9.09 3.48
C LYS A 35 -15.79 7.90 3.60
N THR A 36 -15.73 6.99 2.63
CA THR A 36 -16.43 5.71 2.66
C THR A 36 -15.44 4.55 2.67
N ALA A 37 -15.93 3.40 3.14
CA ALA A 37 -15.23 2.12 3.02
C ALA A 37 -14.76 1.81 1.59
N THR A 38 -15.56 2.20 0.59
CA THR A 38 -15.25 2.01 -0.83
C THR A 38 -14.16 2.95 -1.31
N GLU A 39 -14.19 4.22 -0.89
CA GLU A 39 -13.13 5.17 -1.23
C GLU A 39 -11.80 4.77 -0.59
N ALA A 40 -11.81 4.33 0.68
CA ALA A 40 -10.59 3.86 1.34
C ALA A 40 -10.01 2.60 0.66
N ASP A 41 -10.86 1.69 0.17
CA ASP A 41 -10.43 0.53 -0.62
C ASP A 41 -9.83 0.94 -1.97
N ALA A 42 -10.49 1.86 -2.68
CA ALA A 42 -10.04 2.36 -3.97
C ALA A 42 -8.69 3.10 -3.85
N ASP A 43 -8.55 3.95 -2.83
CA ASP A 43 -7.32 4.67 -2.53
C ASP A 43 -6.20 3.69 -2.14
N LEU A 44 -6.48 2.69 -1.30
CA LEU A 44 -5.51 1.65 -0.93
C LEU A 44 -4.99 0.91 -2.17
N ARG A 45 -5.89 0.46 -3.06
CA ARG A 45 -5.52 -0.24 -4.30
C ARG A 45 -4.67 0.63 -5.22
N LYS A 46 -5.03 1.92 -5.33
CA LYS A 46 -4.27 2.88 -6.11
C LYS A 46 -2.85 3.02 -5.55
N ASN A 47 -2.71 3.23 -4.24
CA ASN A 47 -1.42 3.41 -3.57
C ASN A 47 -0.53 2.16 -3.69
N ILE A 48 -1.12 0.95 -3.58
CA ILE A 48 -0.39 -0.31 -3.79
C ILE A 48 0.15 -0.38 -5.23
N ARG A 49 -0.65 0.02 -6.22
CA ARG A 49 -0.26 -0.03 -7.63
C ARG A 49 0.84 0.98 -7.96
N GLU A 50 0.75 2.20 -7.43
CA GLU A 50 1.78 3.22 -7.57
C GLU A 50 3.10 2.80 -6.90
N MET A 51 3.03 2.17 -5.73
CA MET A 51 4.21 1.62 -5.06
C MET A 51 4.85 0.52 -5.91
N GLY A 52 4.07 -0.39 -6.48
CA GLY A 52 4.56 -1.42 -7.39
C GLY A 52 5.30 -0.82 -8.59
N GLN A 53 4.70 0.18 -9.25
CA GLN A 53 5.32 0.88 -10.37
C GLN A 53 6.66 1.52 -9.99
N ARG A 54 6.71 2.24 -8.85
CA ARG A 54 7.95 2.88 -8.39
C ARG A 54 9.04 1.87 -8.04
N LEU A 55 8.67 0.73 -7.45
CA LEU A 55 9.61 -0.36 -7.16
C LEU A 55 10.16 -0.96 -8.45
N ASP A 56 9.31 -1.18 -9.46
CA ASP A 56 9.74 -1.63 -10.78
C ASP A 56 10.70 -0.63 -11.45
N GLU A 57 10.41 0.68 -11.37
CA GLU A 57 11.29 1.74 -11.89
C GLU A 57 12.66 1.74 -11.18
N LEU A 58 12.68 1.60 -9.85
CA LEU A 58 13.91 1.52 -9.07
C LEU A 58 14.74 0.28 -9.41
N MET A 59 14.09 -0.87 -9.60
CA MET A 59 14.77 -2.11 -10.02
C MET A 59 15.33 -2.00 -11.44
N GLN A 60 14.63 -1.32 -12.35
CA GLN A 60 15.12 -1.08 -13.70
C GLN A 60 16.30 -0.11 -13.73
N MET A 61 16.26 1.00 -12.98
CA MET A 61 17.39 1.92 -12.87
C MET A 61 18.63 1.26 -12.24
N SER A 62 18.43 0.40 -11.25
CA SER A 62 19.51 -0.35 -10.59
C SER A 62 20.21 -1.33 -11.55
N LYS A 63 19.50 -1.87 -12.55
CA LYS A 63 20.08 -2.74 -13.59
C LYS A 63 20.90 -1.99 -14.65
N VAL A 64 20.70 -0.68 -14.81
CA VAL A 64 21.42 0.13 -15.83
C VAL A 64 22.75 0.69 -15.29
N SER A 65 22.97 0.62 -13.97
CA SER A 65 24.16 1.17 -13.31
C SER A 65 25.21 0.11 -12.90
N ALA A 66 25.12 -1.11 -13.44
CA ALA A 66 26.07 -2.21 -13.17
C ALA A 66 26.84 -2.61 -14.44
#